data_AF-A0A3B1BXE1-F1
#
_entry.id   AF-A0A3B1BXE1-F1
#
_cell.length_a   1.000
_cell.length_b   1.000
_cell.length_c   1.000
_cell.angle_alpha   90.00
_cell.angle_beta   90.00
_cell.angle_gamma   90.00
#
_symmetry.space_group_name_H-M   'P 1'
#
loop_
_entity.id
_entity.type
_entity.pdbx_description
1 polymer ?
#
loop_
_entity_poly.entity_id
_entity_poly.type
_entity_poly.pdbx_seq_one_letter_code
_entity_poly.pdbx_strand_id
1 'polypeptide(L)'
;MRSLIELVKTLLETPRLWLGDADKVLQLVRKVDGLDAVRQAEAEGNGVILFAPHLGNWEMAGLAYSSYLPMVIMYRPQKNRELDEIIRNGRKRFGGQLVPANRKGLALMLKHLREKKTIGMLPDQNPGAGAGVYVPFFGIAANTPVFATRLASRTHAPAFIITVERLSFGRGYHLHIAAAGDELYDKDVEKGAASMNRDMEKLILHRPEQYWWGYNRFRHRPEGEPEIY
;
A
#
# COMPACT_ATOMS: atom_id res chain seq x y z
N MET A 1 -13.50 -4.47 -18.73
CA MET A 1 -12.55 -4.48 -19.86
C MET A 1 -11.31 -3.60 -19.61
N ARG A 2 -11.44 -2.30 -19.34
CA ARG A 2 -10.28 -1.39 -19.15
C ARG A 2 -9.34 -1.78 -18.00
N SER A 3 -9.90 -2.19 -16.85
CA SER A 3 -9.07 -2.59 -15.70
C SER A 3 -8.24 -3.85 -15.92
N LEU A 4 -8.75 -4.80 -16.69
CA LEU A 4 -7.98 -5.98 -17.09
C LEU A 4 -6.78 -5.59 -17.97
N ILE A 5 -6.96 -4.63 -18.88
CA ILE A 5 -5.87 -4.11 -19.71
C ILE A 5 -4.80 -3.46 -18.83
N GLU A 6 -5.19 -2.63 -17.87
CA GLU A 6 -4.23 -2.00 -16.95
C GLU A 6 -3.52 -2.99 -16.04
N LEU A 7 -4.19 -4.07 -15.60
CA LEU A 7 -3.56 -5.16 -14.87
C LEU A 7 -2.50 -5.87 -15.74
N VAL A 8 -2.83 -6.18 -16.99
CA VAL A 8 -1.86 -6.80 -17.92
C VAL A 8 -0.65 -5.88 -18.14
N LYS A 9 -0.85 -4.56 -18.28
CA LYS A 9 0.25 -3.60 -18.32
C LYS A 9 1.10 -3.66 -17.06
N THR A 10 0.49 -3.68 -15.86
CA THR A 10 1.22 -3.84 -14.60
C THR A 10 2.09 -5.09 -14.62
N LEU A 11 1.53 -6.24 -15.02
CA LEU A 11 2.27 -7.50 -15.09
C LEU A 11 3.43 -7.46 -16.08
N LEU A 12 3.27 -6.83 -17.24
CA LEU A 12 4.32 -6.71 -18.26
C LEU A 12 5.40 -5.68 -17.91
N GLU A 13 5.06 -4.65 -17.13
CA GLU A 13 6.01 -3.65 -16.64
C GLU A 13 6.89 -4.21 -15.51
N THR A 14 6.31 -5.02 -14.62
CA THR A 14 6.92 -5.52 -13.39
C THR A 14 8.30 -6.17 -13.56
N PRO A 15 8.56 -7.06 -14.54
CA PRO A 15 9.89 -7.62 -14.75
C PRO A 15 10.97 -6.55 -14.97
N ARG A 16 10.66 -5.49 -15.74
CA ARG A 16 11.59 -4.37 -15.95
C ARG A 16 11.83 -3.59 -14.65
N LEU A 17 10.81 -3.45 -13.81
CA LEU A 17 10.95 -2.77 -12.52
C LEU A 17 11.84 -3.55 -11.54
N TRP A 18 11.71 -4.88 -11.49
CA TRP A 18 12.49 -5.70 -10.57
C TRP A 18 13.92 -5.95 -11.03
N LEU A 19 14.12 -6.15 -12.34
CA LEU A 19 15.39 -6.61 -12.92
C LEU A 19 16.16 -5.54 -13.68
N GLY A 20 15.49 -4.45 -14.07
CA GLY A 20 16.10 -3.36 -14.83
C GLY A 20 17.17 -2.62 -14.03
N ASP A 21 17.92 -1.78 -14.74
CA ASP A 21 18.86 -0.83 -14.14
C ASP A 21 18.11 0.16 -13.21
N ALA A 22 18.68 0.41 -12.03
CA ALA A 22 18.00 1.14 -10.97
C ALA A 22 17.72 2.59 -11.36
N ASP A 23 18.71 3.29 -11.91
CA ASP A 23 18.59 4.69 -12.30
C ASP A 23 17.58 4.85 -13.45
N LYS A 24 17.63 3.96 -14.45
CA LYS A 24 16.65 3.96 -15.55
C LYS A 24 15.22 3.68 -15.08
N VAL A 25 15.03 2.87 -14.03
CA VAL A 25 13.71 2.64 -13.44
C VAL A 25 13.23 3.89 -12.71
N LEU A 26 14.07 4.53 -11.90
CA LEU A 26 13.70 5.76 -11.18
C LEU A 26 13.40 6.93 -12.13
N GLN A 27 14.07 7.01 -13.28
CA GLN A 27 13.76 7.99 -14.33
C GLN A 27 12.35 7.84 -14.95
N LEU A 28 11.66 6.72 -14.70
CA LEU A 28 10.25 6.57 -15.08
C LEU A 28 9.33 7.39 -14.17
N VAL A 29 9.77 7.80 -12.97
CA VAL A 29 9.05 8.77 -12.15
C VAL A 29 9.18 10.14 -12.79
N ARG A 30 8.06 10.70 -13.24
CA ARG A 30 8.01 12.03 -13.87
C ARG A 30 7.62 13.14 -12.92
N LYS A 31 6.88 12.80 -11.87
CA LYS A 31 6.37 13.75 -10.91
C LYS A 31 6.11 13.08 -9.57
N VAL A 32 6.36 13.80 -8.49
CA VAL A 32 6.06 13.39 -7.11
C VAL A 32 5.35 14.56 -6.43
N ASP A 33 4.10 14.37 -6.05
CA ASP A 33 3.34 15.35 -5.28
C ASP A 33 3.23 14.92 -3.81
N GLY A 34 3.36 15.88 -2.88
CA GLY A 34 3.15 15.67 -1.45
C GLY A 34 4.32 15.08 -0.65
N LEU A 35 5.49 14.87 -1.28
CA LEU A 35 6.68 14.31 -0.61
C LEU A 35 7.16 15.16 0.57
N ASP A 36 7.05 16.49 0.46
CA ASP A 36 7.56 17.41 1.48
C ASP A 36 6.84 17.24 2.83
N ALA A 37 5.56 16.88 2.83
CA ALA A 37 4.81 16.62 4.06
C ALA A 37 5.36 15.39 4.81
N VAL A 38 5.79 14.37 4.07
CA VAL A 38 6.40 13.17 4.67
C VAL A 38 7.79 13.49 5.20
N ARG A 39 8.60 14.22 4.42
CA ARG A 39 9.93 14.65 4.85
C ARG A 39 9.89 15.55 6.08
N GLN A 40 8.89 16.43 6.16
CA GLN A 40 8.68 17.25 7.34
C GLN A 40 8.38 16.38 8.56
N ALA A 41 7.49 15.39 8.44
CA ALA A 41 7.20 14.46 9.53
C ALA A 41 8.46 13.68 9.98
N GLU A 42 9.30 13.23 9.04
CA GLU A 42 10.58 12.59 9.36
C GLU A 42 11.55 13.55 10.05
N ALA A 43 11.65 14.81 9.57
CA ALA A 43 12.51 15.85 10.14
C ALA A 43 12.09 16.26 11.57
N GLU A 44 10.80 16.20 11.88
CA GLU A 44 10.25 16.37 13.23
C GLU A 44 10.55 15.17 14.16
N GLY A 45 11.28 14.16 13.66
CA GLY A 45 11.66 12.98 14.42
C GLY A 45 10.50 12.01 14.63
N ASN A 46 9.52 11.99 13.73
CA ASN A 46 8.43 11.01 13.76
C ASN A 46 8.78 9.77 12.93
N GLY A 47 8.27 8.62 13.37
CA GLY A 47 8.10 7.49 12.45
C GLY A 47 6.86 7.76 11.59
N VAL A 48 6.87 7.29 10.34
CA VAL A 48 5.79 7.57 9.39
C VAL A 48 5.11 6.27 8.96
N ILE A 49 3.78 6.30 8.84
CA ILE A 49 2.96 5.22 8.30
C ILE A 49 2.56 5.56 6.88
N LEU A 50 2.93 4.73 5.92
CA LEU A 50 2.49 4.83 4.54
C LEU A 50 1.59 3.64 4.21
N PHE A 51 0.44 3.90 3.59
CA PHE A 51 -0.43 2.85 3.06
C PHE A 51 -0.89 3.15 1.64
N ALA A 52 -1.10 2.10 0.86
CA ALA A 52 -1.45 2.22 -0.55
C ALA A 52 -2.53 1.19 -0.93
N PRO A 53 -3.49 1.53 -1.79
CA PRO A 53 -4.25 0.53 -2.53
C PRO A 53 -3.37 -0.13 -3.62
N HIS A 54 -3.77 -1.29 -4.11
CA HIS A 54 -3.22 -1.91 -5.34
C HIS A 54 -3.70 -1.13 -6.59
N LEU A 55 -3.27 0.13 -6.70
CA LEU A 55 -3.61 1.08 -7.76
C LEU A 55 -2.38 1.37 -8.63
N GLY A 56 -2.58 1.40 -9.95
CA GLY A 56 -1.52 1.63 -10.92
C GLY A 56 -0.52 0.48 -10.95
N ASN A 57 0.77 0.81 -10.88
CA ASN A 57 1.82 -0.19 -10.72
C ASN A 57 2.40 -0.13 -9.31
N TRP A 58 1.76 -0.80 -8.36
CA TRP A 58 2.18 -0.80 -6.95
C TRP A 58 3.61 -1.31 -6.72
N GLU A 59 4.19 -2.09 -7.65
CA GLU A 59 5.62 -2.44 -7.59
C GLU A 59 6.48 -1.19 -7.78
N MET A 60 6.13 -0.34 -8.74
CA MET A 60 6.78 0.96 -8.93
C MET A 60 6.67 1.85 -7.69
N ALA A 61 5.51 1.86 -7.02
CA ALA A 61 5.35 2.61 -5.77
C ALA A 61 6.38 2.15 -4.72
N GLY A 62 6.48 0.83 -4.46
CA GLY A 62 7.42 0.29 -3.49
C GLY A 62 8.87 0.71 -3.78
N LEU A 63 9.31 0.62 -5.04
CA LEU A 63 10.67 0.99 -5.44
C LEU A 63 10.92 2.50 -5.36
N ALA A 64 10.03 3.30 -5.94
CA ALA A 64 10.18 4.74 -6.02
C ALA A 64 10.13 5.39 -4.65
N TYR A 65 9.12 5.07 -3.83
CA TYR A 65 9.05 5.62 -2.47
C TYR A 65 10.24 5.18 -1.62
N SER A 66 10.74 3.95 -1.75
CA SER A 66 11.93 3.52 -1.00
C SER A 66 13.19 4.30 -1.39
N SER A 67 13.29 4.78 -2.64
CA SER A 67 14.40 5.63 -3.08
C SER A 67 14.37 7.03 -2.47
N TYR A 68 13.18 7.55 -2.11
CA TYR A 68 13.02 8.85 -1.48
C TYR A 68 13.01 8.77 0.05
N LEU A 69 12.50 7.67 0.59
CA LEU A 69 12.19 7.43 2.00
C LEU A 69 12.61 6.00 2.33
N PRO A 70 13.69 5.72 3.07
CA PRO A 70 14.02 4.34 3.44
C PRO A 70 12.87 3.67 4.21
N MET A 71 12.24 2.63 3.64
CA MET A 71 11.01 2.05 4.19
C MET A 71 11.15 0.60 4.65
N VAL A 72 10.37 0.26 5.67
CA VAL A 72 10.11 -1.13 6.08
C VAL A 72 8.73 -1.55 5.57
N ILE A 73 8.68 -2.48 4.62
CA ILE A 73 7.48 -2.83 3.87
C ILE A 73 6.97 -4.22 4.28
N MET A 74 5.67 -4.33 4.52
CA MET A 74 5.03 -5.60 4.79
C MET A 74 4.96 -6.46 3.52
N TYR A 75 5.38 -7.72 3.64
CA TYR A 75 5.49 -8.64 2.52
C TYR A 75 4.97 -10.04 2.87
N ARG A 76 4.12 -10.59 2.00
CA ARG A 76 3.72 -11.99 2.06
C ARG A 76 4.58 -12.78 1.07
N PRO A 77 5.37 -13.78 1.53
CA PRO A 77 6.15 -14.62 0.63
C PRO A 77 5.29 -15.31 -0.44
N GLN A 78 5.83 -15.41 -1.66
CA GLN A 78 5.18 -16.14 -2.75
C GLN A 78 5.35 -17.64 -2.58
N LYS A 79 4.40 -18.41 -3.13
CA LYS A 79 4.46 -19.89 -3.11
C LYS A 79 5.62 -20.43 -3.96
N ASN A 80 5.86 -19.81 -5.12
CA ASN A 80 7.01 -20.13 -5.95
C ASN A 80 8.25 -19.44 -5.38
N ARG A 81 9.24 -20.24 -4.97
CA ARG A 81 10.45 -19.76 -4.29
C ARG A 81 11.38 -18.94 -5.18
N GLU A 82 11.52 -19.32 -6.45
CA GLU A 82 12.37 -18.60 -7.41
C GLU A 82 11.79 -17.22 -7.70
N LEU A 83 10.48 -17.15 -7.91
CA LEU A 83 9.76 -15.89 -8.06
C LEU A 83 9.83 -15.05 -6.79
N ASP A 84 9.68 -15.66 -5.61
CA ASP A 84 9.81 -14.97 -4.32
C ASP A 84 11.19 -14.31 -4.18
N GLU A 85 12.25 -15.01 -4.56
CA GLU A 85 13.61 -14.49 -4.52
C GLU A 85 13.81 -13.31 -5.47
N ILE A 86 13.30 -13.40 -6.71
CA ILE A 86 13.31 -12.30 -7.68
C ILE A 86 12.61 -11.06 -7.12
N ILE A 87 11.41 -11.22 -6.54
CA ILE A 87 10.64 -10.13 -5.96
C ILE A 87 11.39 -9.48 -4.80
N ARG A 88 11.92 -10.31 -3.89
CA ARG A 88 12.65 -9.83 -2.72
C ARG A 88 13.89 -9.07 -3.12
N ASN A 89 14.64 -9.57 -4.11
CA ASN A 89 15.83 -8.91 -4.61
C ASN A 89 15.45 -7.59 -5.29
N GLY A 90 14.46 -7.59 -6.18
CA GLY A 90 13.95 -6.37 -6.83
C GLY A 90 13.56 -5.28 -5.83
N ARG A 91 12.76 -5.62 -4.82
CA ARG A 91 12.24 -4.66 -3.82
C ARG A 91 13.28 -4.13 -2.83
N LYS A 92 14.39 -4.84 -2.63
CA LYS A 92 15.47 -4.40 -1.73
C LYS A 92 16.44 -3.42 -2.36
N ARG A 93 16.50 -3.36 -3.69
CA ARG A 93 17.51 -2.58 -4.44
C ARG A 93 17.42 -1.07 -4.24
N PHE A 94 16.32 -0.57 -3.67
CA PHE A 94 16.08 0.85 -3.42
C PHE A 94 15.95 1.17 -1.93
N GLY A 95 16.58 0.40 -1.04
CA GLY A 95 16.56 0.66 0.40
C GLY A 95 15.33 0.11 1.14
N GLY A 96 14.48 -0.66 0.45
CA GLY A 96 13.33 -1.33 1.06
C GLY A 96 13.74 -2.52 1.93
N GLN A 97 13.29 -2.53 3.19
CA GLN A 97 13.41 -3.68 4.09
C GLN A 97 12.08 -4.43 4.14
N LEU A 98 12.08 -5.75 3.92
CA LEU A 98 10.84 -6.55 3.93
C LEU A 98 10.62 -7.24 5.28
N VAL A 99 9.41 -7.11 5.83
CA VAL A 99 8.95 -7.85 7.03
C VAL A 99 7.75 -8.73 6.70
N PRO A 100 7.58 -9.89 7.35
CA PRO A 100 6.51 -10.82 6.99
C PRO A 100 5.11 -10.27 7.30
N ALA A 101 4.12 -10.54 6.47
CA ALA A 101 2.71 -10.16 6.70
C ALA A 101 2.01 -11.05 7.75
N ASN A 102 2.51 -11.04 9.00
CA ASN A 102 1.97 -11.80 10.12
C ASN A 102 2.22 -11.07 11.47
N ARG A 103 1.84 -11.70 12.59
CA ARG A 103 2.02 -11.12 13.94
C ARG A 103 3.47 -10.71 14.25
N LYS A 104 4.46 -11.48 13.79
CA LYS A 104 5.89 -11.16 13.96
C LYS A 104 6.25 -9.90 13.16
N GLY A 105 5.78 -9.78 11.93
CA GLY A 105 5.98 -8.55 11.16
C GLY A 105 5.31 -7.34 11.77
N LEU A 106 4.11 -7.47 12.33
CA LEU A 106 3.45 -6.37 13.05
C LEU A 106 4.31 -5.85 14.21
N ALA A 107 4.87 -6.76 15.02
CA ALA A 107 5.78 -6.39 16.11
C ALA A 107 7.04 -5.68 15.58
N LEU A 108 7.58 -6.14 14.45
CA LEU A 108 8.70 -5.47 13.78
C LEU A 108 8.31 -4.08 13.27
N MET A 109 7.15 -3.92 12.62
CA MET A 109 6.67 -2.61 12.15
C MET A 109 6.55 -1.61 13.30
N LEU A 110 5.95 -2.02 14.43
CA LEU A 110 5.85 -1.19 15.62
C LEU A 110 7.23 -0.80 16.16
N LYS A 111 8.19 -1.73 16.17
CA LYS A 111 9.57 -1.44 16.57
C LYS A 111 10.20 -0.39 15.65
N HIS A 112 10.14 -0.57 14.33
CA HIS A 112 10.75 0.37 13.38
C HIS A 112 10.08 1.75 13.42
N LEU A 113 8.76 1.79 13.61
CA LEU A 113 8.03 3.06 13.76
C LEU A 113 8.49 3.82 15.02
N ARG A 114 8.75 3.12 16.13
CA ARG A 114 9.31 3.73 17.35
C ARG A 114 10.77 4.17 17.18
N GLU A 115 11.52 3.51 16.32
CA GLU A 115 12.86 3.92 15.88
C GLU A 115 12.83 5.06 14.85
N LYS A 116 11.68 5.71 14.66
CA LYS A 116 11.47 6.86 13.76
C LYS A 116 11.72 6.53 12.29
N LYS A 117 11.45 5.28 11.90
CA LYS A 117 11.53 4.82 10.51
C LYS A 117 10.16 4.87 9.84
N THR A 118 10.20 4.97 8.52
CA THR A 118 9.02 4.90 7.66
C THR A 118 8.61 3.44 7.44
N ILE A 119 7.32 3.14 7.59
CA ILE A 119 6.75 1.81 7.37
C ILE A 119 5.70 1.84 6.25
N GLY A 120 5.62 0.77 5.44
CA GLY A 120 4.72 0.68 4.29
C GLY A 120 3.86 -0.59 4.28
N MET A 121 2.58 -0.47 3.90
CA MET A 121 1.66 -1.62 3.74
C MET A 121 0.57 -1.37 2.70
N LEU A 122 -0.04 -2.45 2.20
CA LEU A 122 -1.19 -2.40 1.29
C LEU A 122 -2.41 -3.04 1.97
N PRO A 123 -3.30 -2.23 2.57
CA PRO A 123 -4.38 -2.73 3.44
C PRO A 123 -5.70 -3.01 2.70
N ASP A 124 -5.72 -2.98 1.38
CA ASP A 124 -6.91 -3.20 0.55
C ASP A 124 -7.10 -4.67 0.15
N GLN A 125 -6.42 -5.60 0.81
CA GLN A 125 -6.65 -7.04 0.66
C GLN A 125 -7.37 -7.62 1.87
N ASN A 126 -8.09 -8.72 1.63
CA ASN A 126 -8.81 -9.42 2.68
C ASN A 126 -7.80 -10.18 3.57
N PRO A 127 -7.75 -9.90 4.89
CA PRO A 127 -6.77 -10.52 5.79
C PRO A 127 -7.13 -11.96 6.19
N GLY A 128 -8.27 -12.47 5.74
CA GLY A 128 -8.83 -13.75 6.18
C GLY A 128 -9.73 -13.61 7.41
N ALA A 129 -10.43 -14.68 7.75
CA ALA A 129 -11.36 -14.73 8.88
C ALA A 129 -10.66 -14.35 10.20
N GLY A 130 -11.31 -13.48 11.00
CA GLY A 130 -10.83 -13.07 12.33
C GLY A 130 -9.64 -12.11 12.34
N ALA A 131 -9.15 -11.64 11.19
CA ALA A 131 -7.98 -10.78 11.08
C ALA A 131 -8.27 -9.32 10.64
N GLY A 132 -9.55 -8.98 10.48
CA GLY A 132 -10.01 -7.63 10.12
C GLY A 132 -11.38 -7.31 10.71
N VAL A 133 -11.97 -6.20 10.28
CA VAL A 133 -13.32 -5.75 10.62
C VAL A 133 -14.12 -5.49 9.35
N TYR A 134 -15.43 -5.70 9.41
CA TYR A 134 -16.32 -5.44 8.28
C TYR A 134 -16.72 -3.97 8.25
N VAL A 135 -16.13 -3.22 7.34
CA VAL A 135 -16.41 -1.79 7.14
C VAL A 135 -16.64 -1.50 5.65
N PRO A 136 -17.36 -0.44 5.30
CA PRO A 136 -17.66 -0.13 3.89
C PRO A 136 -16.39 0.06 3.06
N PHE A 137 -16.39 -0.52 1.86
CA PHE A 137 -15.48 -0.22 0.75
C PHE A 137 -16.33 -0.12 -0.52
N PHE A 138 -16.49 1.08 -1.07
CA PHE A 138 -17.47 1.44 -2.09
C PHE A 138 -18.91 1.04 -1.71
N GLY A 139 -19.26 1.25 -0.44
CA GLY A 139 -20.59 0.92 0.10
C GLY A 139 -20.83 -0.56 0.40
N ILE A 140 -19.89 -1.45 0.07
CA ILE A 140 -19.99 -2.89 0.35
C ILE A 140 -19.17 -3.23 1.59
N ALA A 141 -19.74 -3.99 2.53
CA ALA A 141 -19.00 -4.47 3.69
C ALA A 141 -17.81 -5.36 3.29
N ALA A 142 -16.59 -4.89 3.59
CA ALA A 142 -15.34 -5.57 3.26
C ALA A 142 -14.54 -5.86 4.52
N ASN A 143 -14.09 -7.11 4.67
CA ASN A 143 -13.19 -7.51 5.76
C ASN A 143 -11.83 -6.79 5.62
N THR A 144 -11.63 -5.72 6.38
CA THR A 144 -10.51 -4.77 6.24
C THR A 144 -9.49 -4.98 7.35
N PRO A 145 -8.19 -5.12 7.02
CA PRO A 145 -7.15 -5.28 8.02
C PRO A 145 -7.03 -4.04 8.90
N VAL A 146 -6.87 -4.26 10.20
CA VAL A 146 -6.85 -3.18 11.21
C VAL A 146 -5.43 -2.79 11.66
N PHE A 147 -4.39 -3.30 11.00
CA PHE A 147 -3.01 -3.09 11.45
C PHE A 147 -2.58 -1.62 11.35
N ALA A 148 -2.89 -0.96 10.24
CA ALA A 148 -2.57 0.46 10.03
C ALA A 148 -3.25 1.32 11.11
N THR A 149 -4.56 1.16 11.29
CA THR A 149 -5.36 1.84 12.32
C THR A 149 -4.82 1.60 13.72
N ARG A 150 -4.48 0.34 14.07
CA ARG A 150 -3.91 0.01 15.38
C ARG A 150 -2.55 0.66 15.61
N LEU A 151 -1.70 0.75 14.58
CA LEU A 151 -0.40 1.41 14.69
C LEU A 151 -0.59 2.92 14.83
N ALA A 152 -1.41 3.53 13.98
CA ALA A 152 -1.72 4.96 14.00
C ALA A 152 -2.29 5.38 15.36
N SER A 153 -3.38 4.73 15.82
CA SER A 153 -4.02 5.03 17.11
C SER A 153 -3.08 4.85 18.32
N ARG A 154 -2.18 3.87 18.30
CA ARG A 154 -1.26 3.61 19.43
C ARG A 154 -0.03 4.53 19.47
N THR A 155 0.39 5.03 18.33
CA THR A 155 1.67 5.75 18.21
C THR A 155 1.50 7.21 17.87
N HIS A 156 0.33 7.60 17.35
CA HIS A 156 0.08 8.91 16.75
C HIS A 156 1.13 9.30 15.70
N ALA A 157 1.76 8.31 15.07
CA ALA A 157 2.70 8.50 13.98
C ALA A 157 1.97 9.08 12.76
N PRO A 158 2.47 10.17 12.14
CA PRO A 158 1.89 10.72 10.92
C PRO A 158 1.68 9.64 9.86
N ALA A 159 0.47 9.60 9.32
CA ALA A 159 0.05 8.62 8.35
C ALA A 159 -0.32 9.29 7.02
N PHE A 160 0.12 8.68 5.92
CA PHE A 160 -0.15 9.16 4.58
C PHE A 160 -0.62 8.01 3.70
N ILE A 161 -1.57 8.33 2.82
CA ILE A 161 -1.94 7.46 1.72
C ILE A 161 -1.09 7.80 0.50
N ILE A 162 -0.52 6.77 -0.13
CA ILE A 162 0.37 6.89 -1.29
C ILE A 162 -0.20 6.11 -2.48
N THR A 163 -0.04 6.65 -3.68
CA THR A 163 -0.38 5.94 -4.93
C THR A 163 0.59 6.27 -6.04
N VAL A 164 0.58 5.42 -7.06
CA VAL A 164 1.32 5.63 -8.29
C VAL A 164 0.36 5.54 -9.46
N GLU A 165 0.27 6.61 -10.23
CA GLU A 165 -0.50 6.67 -11.46
C GLU A 165 0.43 6.34 -12.63
N ARG A 166 0.04 5.36 -13.46
CA ARG A 166 0.64 5.15 -14.77
C ARG A 166 0.14 6.25 -15.72
N LEU A 167 1.08 6.99 -16.32
CA LEU A 167 0.77 7.98 -17.34
C LEU A 167 0.57 7.31 -18.71
N SER A 168 -0.40 7.80 -19.48
CA SER A 168 -0.74 7.23 -20.78
C SER A 168 0.44 7.22 -21.75
N PHE A 169 0.44 6.26 -22.68
CA PHE A 169 1.45 6.13 -23.74
C PHE A 169 2.89 5.95 -23.24
N GLY A 170 3.07 5.30 -22.08
CA GLY A 170 4.40 4.96 -21.56
C GLY A 170 5.22 6.17 -21.11
N ARG A 171 4.57 7.30 -20.81
CA ARG A 171 5.27 8.53 -20.36
C ARG A 171 5.91 8.40 -18.98
N GLY A 172 5.59 7.35 -18.24
CA GLY A 172 6.15 7.06 -16.92
C GLY A 172 5.07 7.07 -15.84
N TYR A 173 5.44 7.48 -14.64
CA TYR A 173 4.61 7.43 -13.46
C TYR A 173 4.54 8.77 -12.73
N HIS A 174 3.41 9.02 -12.10
CA HIS A 174 3.19 10.14 -11.19
C HIS A 174 2.86 9.60 -9.81
N LEU A 175 3.68 9.95 -8.83
CA LEU A 175 3.49 9.59 -7.43
C LEU A 175 2.63 10.64 -6.73
N HIS A 176 1.66 10.19 -5.97
CA HIS A 176 0.75 11.04 -5.20
C HIS A 176 0.80 10.66 -3.74
N ILE A 177 0.98 11.65 -2.86
CA ILE A 177 0.94 11.48 -1.42
C ILE A 177 -0.09 12.44 -0.84
N ALA A 178 -0.95 11.93 0.04
CA ALA A 178 -1.89 12.74 0.80
C ALA A 178 -1.90 12.32 2.27
N ALA A 179 -2.18 13.25 3.17
CA ALA A 179 -2.41 12.93 4.57
C ALA A 179 -3.60 11.98 4.71
N ALA A 180 -3.51 11.02 5.62
CA ALA A 180 -4.64 10.17 5.99
C ALA A 180 -5.66 10.96 6.82
N GLY A 181 -6.93 10.57 6.75
CA GLY A 181 -7.99 11.19 7.54
C GLY A 181 -7.83 10.97 9.05
N ASP A 182 -8.27 11.96 9.84
CA ASP A 182 -8.09 11.98 11.30
C ASP A 182 -8.73 10.79 12.04
N GLU A 183 -9.82 10.24 11.50
CA GLU A 183 -10.47 9.06 12.09
C GLU A 183 -9.58 7.81 12.05
N LEU A 184 -8.52 7.77 11.24
CA LEU A 184 -7.53 6.69 11.26
C LEU A 184 -6.90 6.50 12.65
N TYR A 185 -6.82 7.56 13.44
CA TYR A 185 -6.22 7.57 14.77
C TYR A 185 -7.22 7.23 15.88
N ASP A 186 -8.50 7.02 15.56
CA ASP A 186 -9.53 6.69 16.55
C ASP A 186 -9.20 5.37 17.28
N LYS A 187 -9.59 5.28 18.55
CA LYS A 187 -9.46 4.06 19.37
C LYS A 187 -10.41 2.97 18.90
N ASP A 188 -11.53 3.36 18.31
CA ASP A 188 -12.46 2.48 17.61
C ASP A 188 -11.84 2.07 16.27
N VAL A 189 -11.50 0.79 16.17
CA VAL A 189 -10.81 0.24 15.00
C VAL A 189 -11.70 0.25 13.76
N GLU A 190 -13.02 0.20 13.92
CA GLU A 190 -13.97 0.20 12.81
C GLU A 190 -14.03 1.59 12.17
N LYS A 191 -14.08 2.65 12.97
CA LYS A 191 -13.99 4.03 12.47
C LYS A 191 -12.70 4.27 11.70
N GLY A 192 -11.57 3.88 12.27
CA GLY A 192 -10.28 4.08 11.58
C GLY A 192 -10.11 3.21 10.34
N ALA A 193 -10.62 1.97 10.33
CA ALA A 193 -10.62 1.13 9.14
C ALA A 193 -11.56 1.68 8.05
N ALA A 194 -12.73 2.20 8.42
CA ALA A 194 -13.65 2.85 7.51
C ALA A 194 -13.04 4.13 6.91
N SER A 195 -12.33 4.94 7.72
CA SER A 195 -11.59 6.11 7.24
C SER A 195 -10.51 5.73 6.23
N MET A 196 -9.73 4.71 6.54
CA MET A 196 -8.71 4.18 5.63
C MET A 196 -9.31 3.73 4.29
N ASN A 197 -10.45 3.03 4.32
CA ASN A 197 -11.16 2.64 3.10
C ASN A 197 -11.62 3.87 2.30
N ARG A 198 -12.21 4.88 2.93
CA ARG A 198 -12.62 6.12 2.25
C ARG A 198 -11.45 6.86 1.61
N ASP A 199 -10.28 6.88 2.26
CA ASP A 199 -9.09 7.50 1.67
C ASP A 199 -8.61 6.72 0.45
N MET A 200 -8.63 5.38 0.49
CA MET A 200 -8.34 4.55 -0.68
C MET A 200 -9.37 4.74 -1.80
N GLU A 201 -10.67 4.79 -1.47
CA GLU A 201 -11.74 5.04 -2.45
C GLU A 201 -11.54 6.36 -3.19
N LYS A 202 -11.23 7.45 -2.47
CA LYS A 202 -10.95 8.75 -3.09
C LYS A 202 -9.87 8.63 -4.17
N LEU A 203 -8.74 7.98 -3.88
CA LEU A 203 -7.65 7.83 -4.85
C LEU A 203 -8.00 6.87 -5.98
N ILE A 204 -8.66 5.75 -5.67
CA ILE A 204 -9.13 4.80 -6.68
C ILE A 204 -10.07 5.49 -7.67
N LEU A 205 -10.95 6.38 -7.22
CA LEU A 205 -11.87 7.12 -8.08
C LEU A 205 -11.18 8.08 -9.07
N HIS A 206 -9.93 8.46 -8.84
CA HIS A 206 -9.17 9.28 -9.80
C HIS A 206 -8.74 8.47 -11.04
N ARG A 207 -8.42 7.18 -10.86
CA ARG A 207 -7.96 6.25 -11.90
C ARG A 207 -8.55 4.85 -11.67
N PRO A 208 -9.88 4.68 -11.70
CA PRO A 208 -10.52 3.42 -11.34
C PRO A 208 -10.11 2.29 -12.29
N GLU A 209 -9.79 2.59 -13.54
CA GLU A 209 -9.26 1.62 -14.49
C GLU A 209 -7.91 1.05 -14.08
N GLN A 210 -7.12 1.71 -13.24
CA GLN A 210 -5.81 1.22 -12.81
C GLN A 210 -5.86 0.43 -11.50
N TYR A 211 -7.02 0.32 -10.87
CA TYR A 211 -7.16 -0.46 -9.63
C TYR A 211 -7.30 -1.95 -9.93
N TRP A 212 -6.70 -2.80 -9.09
CA TRP A 212 -6.78 -4.25 -9.26
C TRP A 212 -8.12 -4.84 -8.80
N TRP A 213 -9.16 -4.62 -9.60
CA TRP A 213 -10.51 -5.16 -9.36
C TRP A 213 -10.63 -6.69 -9.43
N GLY A 214 -9.63 -7.38 -9.98
CA GLY A 214 -9.63 -8.84 -10.11
C GLY A 214 -9.36 -9.60 -8.80
N TYR A 215 -9.03 -8.90 -7.72
CA TYR A 215 -8.90 -9.50 -6.40
C TYR A 215 -10.28 -9.66 -5.74
N ASN A 216 -10.58 -10.85 -5.20
CA ASN A 216 -11.86 -11.14 -4.54
C ASN A 216 -11.97 -10.45 -3.16
N ARG A 217 -12.01 -9.12 -3.14
CA ARG A 217 -12.00 -8.27 -1.94
C ARG A 217 -13.07 -8.66 -0.92
N PHE A 218 -14.26 -8.90 -1.43
CA PHE A 218 -15.49 -9.21 -0.69
C PHE A 218 -15.71 -10.72 -0.43
N ARG A 219 -14.68 -11.57 -0.60
CA ARG A 219 -14.84 -13.03 -0.44
C ARG A 219 -15.36 -13.44 0.93
N HIS A 220 -14.85 -12.83 1.99
CA HIS A 220 -15.40 -13.00 3.34
C HIS A 220 -16.43 -11.91 3.58
N ARG A 221 -17.62 -12.31 4.01
CA ARG A 221 -18.79 -11.47 4.22
C ARG A 221 -19.22 -11.53 5.70
N PRO A 222 -19.92 -10.52 6.22
CA PRO A 222 -20.60 -10.61 7.51
C PRO A 222 -21.50 -11.85 7.57
N GLU A 223 -21.71 -12.38 8.77
CA GLU A 223 -22.60 -13.52 8.97
C GLU A 223 -24.01 -13.20 8.46
N GLY A 224 -24.59 -14.10 7.66
CA GLY A 224 -25.91 -13.92 7.06
C GLY A 224 -25.94 -13.10 5.76
N GLU A 225 -24.83 -12.51 5.31
CA GLU A 225 -24.78 -11.83 4.01
C GLU A 225 -24.48 -12.81 2.86
N PRO A 226 -25.09 -12.62 1.68
CA PRO A 226 -24.85 -13.48 0.51
C PRO A 226 -23.43 -13.33 -0.02
N GLU A 227 -22.94 -14.40 -0.65
CA GLU A 227 -21.69 -14.40 -1.41
C GLU A 227 -21.80 -13.49 -2.64
N ILE A 228 -20.67 -12.87 -3.01
CA ILE A 228 -20.57 -11.98 -4.19
C ILE A 228 -19.85 -12.65 -5.36
N TYR A 229 -19.02 -13.67 -5.08
CA TYR A 229 -18.16 -14.36 -6.04
C TYR A 229 -18.50 -15.83 -6.14
#